data_AF-A0A7Y2A5L9-F1
#
_entry.id   AF-A0A7Y2A5L9-F1
#
_cell.length_a   1.000
_cell.length_b   1.000
_cell.length_c   1.000
_cell.angle_alpha   90.00
_cell.angle_beta   90.00
_cell.angle_gamma   90.00
#
_symmetry.space_group_name_H-M   'P 1'
#
loop_
_entity.id
_entity.type
_entity.pdbx_description
1 polymer ?
#
loop_
_entity_poly.entity_id
_entity_poly.type
_entity_poly.pdbx_seq_one_letter_code
_entity_poly.pdbx_strand_id
1 'polypeptide(L)'
;VVVPVGDAEARVACVPFVTQGRVVDFMDDPGKTYARYADRMQAIIRPHHAYAEKAKGDAVTILAAHFMVGGVRVRGGNGPTGMKELTIGEAYAVTEAAVNHDFSYVALGHIHLPQDLPNRSITGTYAGSLLQLDFGEAGEEKRVVIVDAEPGRPAEVTSVPLTAGTPLRRAIGRWVDLDADDGLDDAWLDLTIVTDAPPLPAEVESWRARFPGAVKLSVEYPRAEAEERHRVEGREIPDLYAEYHESVHGDMDDDYLALVREVADEATE
;
A
#
# COMPACT_ATOMS: atom_id res chain seq x y z
N VAL A 1 26.29 -8.52 -13.88
CA VAL A 1 27.27 -9.25 -13.05
C VAL A 1 27.27 -10.68 -13.52
N VAL A 2 28.46 -11.29 -13.65
CA VAL A 2 28.60 -12.71 -13.98
C VAL A 2 29.00 -13.44 -12.70
N VAL A 3 28.27 -14.48 -12.34
CA VAL A 3 28.51 -15.29 -11.14
C VAL A 3 28.74 -16.74 -11.59
N PRO A 4 29.93 -17.31 -11.39
CA PRO A 4 30.14 -18.72 -11.65
C PRO A 4 29.43 -19.56 -10.59
N VAL A 5 28.70 -20.60 -11.01
CA VAL A 5 27.93 -21.51 -10.15
C VAL A 5 28.22 -22.95 -10.57
N GLY A 6 29.23 -23.57 -9.94
CA GLY A 6 29.72 -24.88 -10.38
C GLY A 6 30.25 -24.80 -11.82
N ASP A 7 29.71 -25.66 -12.69
CA ASP A 7 30.02 -25.68 -14.13
C ASP A 7 29.13 -24.74 -14.96
N ALA A 8 28.18 -24.05 -14.33
CA ALA A 8 27.27 -23.11 -14.97
C ALA A 8 27.63 -21.64 -14.65
N GLU A 9 27.00 -20.74 -15.39
CA GLU A 9 27.11 -19.30 -15.21
C GLU A 9 25.73 -18.69 -14.90
N ALA A 10 25.70 -17.74 -13.97
CA ALA A 10 24.55 -16.88 -13.74
C ALA A 10 24.88 -15.43 -14.15
N ARG A 11 24.03 -14.84 -15.01
CA ARG A 11 24.11 -13.45 -15.46
C ARG A 11 23.04 -12.64 -14.77
N VAL A 12 23.47 -11.79 -13.83
CA VAL A 12 22.57 -10.94 -13.05
C VAL A 12 22.59 -9.52 -13.60
N ALA A 13 21.47 -9.09 -14.16
CA ALA A 13 21.19 -7.69 -14.46
C ALA A 13 20.65 -7.00 -13.20
N CYS A 14 21.31 -5.94 -12.76
CA CYS A 14 20.94 -5.22 -11.54
C CYS A 14 20.40 -3.83 -11.90
N VAL A 15 19.15 -3.55 -11.57
CA VAL A 15 18.51 -2.24 -11.79
C VAL A 15 18.08 -1.68 -10.44
N PRO A 16 18.86 -0.77 -9.83
CA PRO A 16 18.49 -0.18 -8.54
C PRO A 16 17.27 0.74 -8.71
N PHE A 17 16.74 1.22 -7.58
CA PHE A 17 15.66 2.21 -7.60
C PHE A 17 16.08 3.48 -8.33
N VAL A 18 15.23 3.96 -9.24
CA VAL A 18 15.45 5.18 -10.01
C VAL A 18 14.41 6.23 -9.61
N THR A 19 14.87 7.29 -8.95
CA THR A 19 14.01 8.39 -8.51
C THR A 19 13.49 9.22 -9.70
N GLN A 20 12.28 9.78 -9.59
CA GLN A 20 11.73 10.66 -10.63
C GLN A 20 12.62 11.84 -11.00
N GLY A 21 13.28 12.50 -10.04
CA GLY A 21 14.19 13.62 -10.34
C GLY A 21 15.42 13.27 -11.19
N ARG A 22 15.69 11.98 -11.41
CA ARG A 22 16.74 11.49 -12.34
C ARG A 22 16.19 11.12 -13.72
N VAL A 23 14.86 11.16 -13.88
CA VAL A 23 14.11 10.56 -15.01
C VAL A 23 13.20 11.59 -15.68
N VAL A 24 12.62 12.51 -14.91
CA VAL A 24 11.65 13.51 -15.36
C VAL A 24 12.25 14.89 -15.13
N ASP A 25 12.31 15.70 -16.19
CA ASP A 25 12.69 17.10 -16.10
C ASP A 25 11.50 17.89 -15.51
N PHE A 26 11.75 18.71 -14.48
CA PHE A 26 10.70 19.34 -13.68
C PHE A 26 9.93 20.46 -14.42
N MET A 27 10.41 20.87 -15.59
CA MET A 27 9.83 21.95 -16.40
C MET A 27 8.71 21.45 -17.34
N ASP A 28 8.29 20.20 -17.20
CA ASP A 28 7.53 19.48 -18.22
C ASP A 28 6.11 19.14 -17.73
N ASP A 29 5.16 18.99 -18.67
CA ASP A 29 3.71 18.86 -18.40
C ASP A 29 3.35 17.72 -17.41
N PRO A 30 2.71 18.01 -16.25
CA PRO A 30 2.33 17.02 -15.24
C PRO A 30 1.45 15.88 -15.77
N GLY A 31 0.63 16.14 -16.80
CA GLY A 31 -0.28 15.15 -17.39
C GLY A 31 0.43 14.01 -18.17
N LYS A 32 1.73 14.15 -18.47
CA LYS A 32 2.51 13.17 -19.24
C LYS A 32 3.50 12.36 -18.39
N THR A 33 3.44 12.50 -17.08
CA THR A 33 4.46 12.00 -16.15
C THR A 33 4.55 10.46 -16.13
N TYR A 34 3.41 9.76 -16.20
CA TYR A 34 3.39 8.28 -16.18
C TYR A 34 4.11 7.66 -17.37
N ALA A 35 3.67 8.00 -18.59
CA ALA A 35 4.25 7.44 -19.83
C ALA A 35 5.76 7.71 -19.90
N ARG A 36 6.21 8.89 -19.46
CA ARG A 36 7.63 9.27 -19.46
C ARG A 36 8.48 8.43 -18.50
N TYR A 37 8.00 8.18 -17.29
CA TYR A 37 8.73 7.33 -16.35
C TYR A 37 8.85 5.90 -16.88
N ALA A 38 7.74 5.33 -17.35
CA ALA A 38 7.72 3.99 -17.94
C ALA A 38 8.65 3.87 -19.16
N ASP A 39 8.59 4.83 -20.10
CA ASP A 39 9.45 4.86 -21.30
C ASP A 39 10.93 4.93 -20.93
N ARG A 40 11.27 5.76 -19.94
CA ARG A 40 12.66 5.91 -19.49
C ARG A 40 13.16 4.65 -18.79
N MET A 41 12.34 4.05 -17.94
CA MET A 41 12.67 2.77 -17.30
C MET A 41 12.85 1.68 -18.36
N GLN A 42 11.99 1.64 -19.39
CA GLN A 42 12.16 0.71 -20.50
C GLN A 42 13.48 0.94 -21.25
N ALA A 43 13.89 2.20 -21.45
CA ALA A 43 15.18 2.53 -22.05
C ALA A 43 16.37 2.11 -21.17
N ILE A 44 16.26 2.22 -19.85
CA ILE A 44 17.27 1.76 -18.89
C ILE A 44 17.37 0.23 -18.87
N ILE A 45 16.23 -0.47 -18.98
CA ILE A 45 16.18 -1.92 -18.88
C ILE A 45 16.56 -2.61 -20.20
N ARG A 46 16.32 -1.97 -21.36
CA ARG A 46 16.60 -2.54 -22.69
C ARG A 46 18.02 -3.09 -22.90
N PRO A 47 19.11 -2.43 -22.47
CA PRO A 47 20.45 -3.00 -22.56
C PRO A 47 20.63 -4.28 -21.74
N HIS A 48 19.89 -4.44 -20.64
CA HIS A 48 19.94 -5.63 -19.81
C HIS A 48 19.26 -6.83 -20.49
N HIS A 49 18.15 -6.61 -21.18
CA HIS A 49 17.52 -7.61 -22.06
C HIS A 49 18.49 -8.08 -23.15
N ALA A 50 19.12 -7.13 -23.86
CA ALA A 50 20.11 -7.48 -24.89
C ALA A 50 21.34 -8.22 -24.33
N TYR A 51 21.66 -8.04 -23.05
CA TYR A 51 22.73 -8.78 -22.37
C TYR A 51 22.28 -10.20 -21.98
N ALA A 52 21.04 -10.34 -21.50
CA ALA A 52 20.43 -11.63 -21.18
C ALA A 52 20.28 -12.51 -22.42
N GLU A 53 19.77 -11.97 -23.53
CA GLU A 53 19.61 -12.68 -24.80
C GLU A 53 20.92 -13.26 -25.36
N LYS A 54 22.05 -12.58 -25.12
CA LYS A 54 23.39 -13.08 -25.51
C LYS A 54 23.81 -14.34 -24.75
N ALA A 55 23.12 -14.73 -23.69
CA ALA A 55 23.38 -15.98 -22.97
C ALA A 55 22.89 -17.20 -23.74
N LYS A 56 21.92 -17.06 -24.65
CA LYS A 56 21.38 -18.12 -25.52
C LYS A 56 21.06 -19.46 -24.82
N GLY A 57 20.73 -19.42 -23.52
CA GLY A 57 20.44 -20.62 -22.73
C GLY A 57 21.67 -21.36 -22.19
N ASP A 58 22.89 -20.83 -22.37
CA ASP A 58 24.13 -21.36 -21.77
C ASP A 58 24.33 -20.89 -20.32
N ALA A 59 23.56 -19.89 -19.88
CA ALA A 59 23.62 -19.33 -18.54
C ALA A 59 22.21 -19.05 -18.00
N VAL A 60 22.07 -19.03 -16.67
CA VAL A 60 20.87 -18.56 -15.99
C VAL A 60 20.87 -17.03 -16.03
N THR A 61 19.79 -16.40 -16.51
CA THR A 61 19.67 -14.94 -16.57
C THR A 61 18.70 -14.46 -15.49
N ILE A 62 19.15 -13.52 -14.66
CA ILE A 62 18.35 -12.98 -13.56
C ILE A 62 18.26 -11.47 -13.71
N LEU A 63 17.05 -10.92 -13.63
CA LEU A 63 16.84 -9.49 -13.39
C LEU A 63 16.58 -9.28 -11.91
N ALA A 64 17.52 -8.62 -11.22
CA ALA A 64 17.34 -8.13 -9.86
C ALA A 64 17.04 -6.64 -9.92
N ALA A 65 15.82 -6.24 -9.55
CA ALA A 65 15.40 -4.85 -9.71
C ALA A 65 14.52 -4.32 -8.58
N HIS A 66 14.47 -2.99 -8.46
CA HIS A 66 13.70 -2.31 -7.42
C HIS A 66 12.83 -1.20 -8.03
N PHE A 67 11.64 -1.58 -8.48
CA PHE A 67 10.61 -0.67 -9.01
C PHE A 67 9.24 -1.34 -8.92
N MET A 68 8.16 -0.56 -9.07
CA MET A 68 6.81 -1.07 -9.19
C MET A 68 6.50 -1.44 -10.64
N VAL A 69 5.81 -2.56 -10.86
CA VAL A 69 5.19 -2.94 -12.14
C VAL A 69 3.70 -2.63 -12.04
N GLY A 70 3.10 -2.09 -13.11
CA GLY A 70 1.67 -1.76 -13.13
C GLY A 70 0.80 -2.99 -12.84
N GLY A 71 -0.30 -2.81 -12.12
CA GLY A 71 -1.25 -3.90 -11.80
C GLY A 71 -0.91 -4.76 -10.58
N VAL A 72 0.18 -4.46 -9.87
CA VAL A 72 0.51 -5.15 -8.59
C VAL A 72 -0.31 -4.59 -7.43
N ARG A 73 -0.52 -5.41 -6.41
CA ARG A 73 -1.14 -4.97 -5.16
C ARG A 73 -0.10 -4.31 -4.27
N VAL A 74 -0.33 -3.07 -3.89
CA VAL A 74 0.59 -2.36 -2.97
C VAL A 74 0.29 -2.66 -1.50
N ARG A 75 -0.81 -3.32 -1.16
CA ARG A 75 -1.17 -3.67 0.23
C ARG A 75 -2.00 -4.94 0.33
N GLY A 76 -1.81 -5.68 1.41
CA GLY A 76 -2.59 -6.87 1.77
C GLY A 76 -3.94 -6.53 2.40
N GLY A 77 -3.98 -5.52 3.28
CA GLY A 77 -5.17 -5.12 4.04
C GLY A 77 -5.81 -3.79 3.63
N ASN A 78 -6.89 -3.43 4.33
CA ASN A 78 -7.70 -2.23 4.06
C ASN A 78 -7.16 -0.94 4.71
N GLY A 79 -6.11 -1.03 5.53
CA GLY A 79 -5.52 0.13 6.18
C GLY A 79 -4.61 0.97 5.27
N PRO A 80 -4.20 2.16 5.75
CA PRO A 80 -3.13 2.91 5.11
C PRO A 80 -1.83 2.10 5.14
N THR A 81 -1.03 2.21 4.09
CA THR A 81 0.34 1.71 4.03
C THR A 81 1.30 2.85 4.38
N GLY A 82 2.40 2.52 5.04
CA GLY A 82 3.52 3.41 5.34
C GLY A 82 4.52 3.54 4.18
N MET A 83 4.33 2.79 3.09
CA MET A 83 5.05 3.04 1.84
C MET A 83 4.72 4.44 1.32
N LYS A 84 5.74 5.15 0.84
CA LYS A 84 5.55 6.51 0.32
C LYS A 84 4.63 6.45 -0.90
N GLU A 85 3.44 7.04 -0.79
CA GLU A 85 2.42 7.07 -1.83
C GLU A 85 2.97 7.54 -3.18
N LEU A 86 3.85 8.56 -3.15
CA LEU A 86 4.57 9.05 -4.32
C LEU A 86 5.41 8.00 -5.04
N THR A 87 5.81 6.91 -4.40
CA THR A 87 6.65 5.87 -5.02
C THR A 87 5.89 4.62 -5.43
N ILE A 88 4.61 4.50 -5.04
CA ILE A 88 3.73 3.35 -5.31
C ILE A 88 2.48 3.75 -6.11
N GLY A 89 2.38 5.01 -6.52
CA GLY A 89 1.33 5.47 -7.42
C GLY A 89 1.58 5.02 -8.85
N GLU A 90 0.50 4.92 -9.64
CA GLU A 90 0.59 4.45 -11.04
C GLU A 90 1.58 5.28 -11.86
N ALA A 91 1.71 6.59 -11.60
CA ALA A 91 2.70 7.45 -12.25
C ALA A 91 4.18 7.00 -12.12
N TYR A 92 4.47 6.07 -11.20
CA TYR A 92 5.79 5.48 -10.94
C TYR A 92 5.84 3.97 -11.25
N ALA A 93 4.78 3.43 -11.86
CA ALA A 93 4.77 2.06 -12.31
C ALA A 93 5.51 1.93 -13.65
N VAL A 94 6.27 0.86 -13.77
CA VAL A 94 6.87 0.40 -15.02
C VAL A 94 5.86 -0.52 -15.71
N THR A 95 5.80 -0.46 -17.04
CA THR A 95 4.95 -1.38 -17.81
C THR A 95 5.49 -2.79 -17.73
N GLU A 96 4.59 -3.78 -17.86
CA GLU A 96 5.00 -5.19 -17.93
C GLU A 96 5.96 -5.45 -19.10
N ALA A 97 5.89 -4.68 -20.19
CA ALA A 97 6.83 -4.79 -21.31
C ALA A 97 8.31 -4.57 -20.92
N ALA A 98 8.58 -3.98 -19.76
CA ALA A 98 9.94 -3.84 -19.25
C ALA A 98 10.49 -5.11 -18.59
N VAL A 99 9.63 -6.03 -18.16
CA VAL A 99 9.98 -7.34 -17.60
C VAL A 99 9.44 -8.42 -18.53
N ASN A 100 10.29 -9.14 -19.25
CA ASN A 100 9.87 -10.11 -20.27
C ASN A 100 10.53 -11.49 -20.02
N HIS A 101 10.41 -12.40 -20.99
CA HIS A 101 10.92 -13.77 -20.91
C HIS A 101 12.42 -13.93 -21.15
N ASP A 102 13.15 -12.84 -21.42
CA ASP A 102 14.59 -12.87 -21.68
C ASP A 102 15.37 -13.29 -20.41
N PHE A 103 14.73 -13.20 -19.24
CA PHE A 103 15.24 -13.62 -17.95
C PHE A 103 14.66 -14.98 -17.52
N SER A 104 15.53 -15.90 -17.07
CA SER A 104 15.13 -17.13 -16.37
C SER A 104 14.33 -16.83 -15.10
N TYR A 105 14.67 -15.73 -14.40
CA TYR A 105 13.93 -15.27 -13.23
C TYR A 105 13.98 -13.75 -13.04
N VAL A 106 12.85 -13.15 -12.63
CA VAL A 106 12.76 -11.73 -12.29
C VAL A 106 12.52 -11.57 -10.78
N ALA A 107 13.54 -11.06 -10.08
CA ALA A 107 13.54 -10.77 -8.65
C ALA A 107 13.25 -9.28 -8.41
N LEU A 108 12.02 -8.94 -8.02
CA LEU A 108 11.63 -7.56 -7.73
C LEU A 108 11.57 -7.27 -6.23
N GLY A 109 12.09 -6.09 -5.86
CA GLY A 109 11.84 -5.41 -4.58
C GLY A 109 10.89 -4.23 -4.77
N HIS A 110 10.86 -3.30 -3.81
CA HIS A 110 9.99 -2.11 -3.75
C HIS A 110 8.63 -2.34 -3.09
N ILE A 111 7.90 -3.37 -3.53
CA ILE A 111 6.60 -3.71 -2.92
C ILE A 111 6.81 -4.65 -1.74
N HIS A 112 6.26 -4.29 -0.58
CA HIS A 112 6.43 -5.05 0.67
C HIS A 112 5.48 -6.26 0.77
N LEU A 113 4.36 -6.24 0.04
CA LEU A 113 3.44 -7.36 -0.06
C LEU A 113 4.06 -8.45 -0.95
N PRO A 114 4.34 -9.65 -0.41
CA PRO A 114 4.80 -10.77 -1.22
C PRO A 114 3.73 -11.19 -2.23
N GLN A 115 4.09 -11.21 -3.51
CA GLN A 115 3.18 -11.60 -4.59
C GLN A 115 3.96 -11.92 -5.86
N ASP A 116 3.30 -12.58 -6.81
CA ASP A 116 3.88 -12.82 -8.13
C ASP A 116 3.60 -11.64 -9.06
N LEU A 117 4.27 -11.60 -10.22
CA LEU A 117 3.97 -10.60 -11.23
C LEU A 117 2.54 -10.78 -11.80
N PRO A 118 1.88 -9.70 -12.27
CA PRO A 118 0.53 -9.81 -12.81
C PRO A 118 0.49 -10.68 -14.07
N ASN A 119 1.44 -10.49 -15.01
CA ASN A 119 1.67 -11.42 -16.11
C ASN A 119 2.35 -12.73 -15.66
N ARG A 120 1.54 -13.80 -15.55
CA ARG A 120 1.94 -15.15 -15.13
C ARG A 120 2.82 -15.91 -16.10
N SER A 121 2.99 -15.41 -17.33
CA SER A 121 3.90 -16.03 -18.29
C SER A 121 5.37 -15.75 -17.94
N ILE A 122 5.65 -14.69 -17.16
CA ILE A 122 7.00 -14.34 -16.70
C ILE A 122 7.22 -15.00 -15.33
N THR A 123 8.33 -15.71 -15.18
CA THR A 123 8.70 -16.32 -13.90
C THR A 123 9.38 -15.27 -13.02
N GLY A 124 8.64 -14.68 -12.09
CA GLY A 124 9.15 -13.62 -11.22
C GLY A 124 8.21 -13.27 -10.08
N THR A 125 8.76 -12.68 -9.03
CA THR A 125 8.00 -12.30 -7.84
C THR A 125 8.49 -11.00 -7.23
N TYR A 126 7.60 -10.35 -6.48
CA TYR A 126 7.99 -9.54 -5.33
C TYR A 126 8.14 -10.47 -4.13
N ALA A 127 9.35 -10.54 -3.59
CA ALA A 127 9.61 -11.30 -2.37
C ALA A 127 8.90 -10.68 -1.15
N GLY A 128 8.64 -9.36 -1.20
CA GLY A 128 8.10 -8.59 -0.09
C GLY A 128 9.16 -8.22 0.93
N SER A 129 8.72 -7.61 2.04
CA SER A 129 9.56 -7.34 3.21
C SER A 129 9.74 -8.61 4.06
N LEU A 130 10.84 -8.69 4.81
CA LEU A 130 11.07 -9.80 5.74
C LEU A 130 10.19 -9.70 7.01
N LEU A 131 9.84 -8.48 7.40
CA LEU A 131 8.98 -8.17 8.54
C LEU A 131 7.86 -7.25 8.09
N GLN A 132 6.74 -7.25 8.82
CA GLN A 132 5.71 -6.24 8.65
C GLN A 132 6.27 -4.88 9.10
N LEU A 133 6.32 -3.90 8.21
CA LEU A 133 6.97 -2.60 8.47
C LEU A 133 6.00 -1.54 8.98
N ASP A 134 4.72 -1.69 8.68
CA ASP A 134 3.65 -0.84 9.18
C ASP A 134 2.34 -1.63 9.31
N PHE A 135 1.38 -1.10 10.08
CA PHE A 135 0.12 -1.79 10.33
C PHE A 135 -0.71 -2.06 9.06
N GLY A 136 -0.45 -1.38 7.93
CA GLY A 136 -1.06 -1.68 6.63
C GLY A 136 -0.74 -3.10 6.14
N GLU A 137 0.38 -3.65 6.61
CA GLU A 137 0.86 -5.00 6.35
C GLU A 137 0.39 -6.00 7.42
N ALA A 138 -0.42 -5.59 8.40
CA ALA A 138 -0.93 -6.48 9.43
C ALA A 138 -1.71 -7.65 8.82
N GLY A 139 -1.34 -8.87 9.20
CA GLY A 139 -1.91 -10.10 8.66
C GLY A 139 -1.27 -10.60 7.36
N GLU A 140 -0.30 -9.87 6.78
CA GLU A 140 0.48 -10.40 5.65
C GLU A 140 1.42 -11.51 6.12
N GLU A 141 1.38 -12.66 5.44
CA GLU A 141 2.36 -13.73 5.60
C GLU A 141 3.64 -13.34 4.87
N LYS A 142 4.71 -13.10 5.62
CA LYS A 142 6.03 -12.79 5.05
C LYS A 142 6.71 -14.07 4.61
N ARG A 143 7.53 -13.99 3.56
CA ARG A 143 8.20 -15.15 2.97
C ARG A 143 9.61 -14.81 2.50
N VAL A 144 10.41 -15.85 2.32
CA VAL A 144 11.57 -15.82 1.44
C VAL A 144 11.25 -16.66 0.20
N VAL A 145 11.85 -16.29 -0.93
CA VAL A 145 11.66 -17.00 -2.19
C VAL A 145 12.97 -17.70 -2.55
N ILE A 146 12.90 -19.02 -2.68
CA ILE A 146 13.98 -19.88 -3.17
C ILE A 146 13.71 -20.15 -4.64
N VAL A 147 14.72 -19.97 -5.47
CA VAL A 147 14.62 -20.18 -6.92
C VAL A 147 15.70 -21.15 -7.34
N ASP A 148 15.25 -22.28 -7.88
CA ASP A 148 16.10 -23.29 -8.50
C ASP A 148 16.06 -23.07 -10.01
N ALA A 149 17.21 -22.77 -10.62
CA ALA A 149 17.29 -22.42 -12.03
C ALA A 149 18.50 -23.09 -12.69
N GLU A 150 18.28 -23.63 -13.88
CA GLU A 150 19.31 -24.23 -14.72
C GLU A 150 19.27 -23.59 -16.12
N PRO A 151 20.42 -23.46 -16.82
CA PRO A 151 20.44 -22.99 -18.19
C PRO A 151 19.52 -23.82 -19.09
N GLY A 152 18.65 -23.15 -19.84
CA GLY A 152 17.71 -23.79 -20.77
C GLY A 152 16.50 -24.46 -20.13
N ARG A 153 16.30 -24.37 -18.81
CA ARG A 153 15.10 -24.87 -18.11
C ARG A 153 14.31 -23.73 -17.46
N PRO A 154 12.97 -23.84 -17.38
CA PRO A 154 12.17 -22.93 -16.56
C PRO A 154 12.64 -22.95 -15.11
N ALA A 155 12.70 -21.78 -14.46
CA ALA A 155 13.04 -21.70 -13.05
C ALA A 155 11.89 -22.22 -12.18
N GLU A 156 12.22 -22.96 -11.13
CA GLU A 156 11.27 -23.43 -10.13
C GLU A 156 11.30 -22.49 -8.92
N VAL A 157 10.13 -22.03 -8.50
CA VAL A 157 9.98 -21.00 -7.47
C VAL A 157 9.30 -21.59 -6.24
N THR A 158 10.00 -21.61 -5.12
CA THR A 158 9.48 -22.09 -3.83
C THR A 158 9.36 -20.92 -2.86
N SER A 159 8.16 -20.71 -2.31
CA SER A 159 7.92 -19.75 -1.23
C SER A 159 8.06 -20.43 0.12
N VAL A 160 8.91 -19.91 0.98
CA VAL A 160 9.09 -20.39 2.36
C VAL A 160 8.57 -19.32 3.32
N PRO A 161 7.49 -19.58 4.07
CA PRO A 161 6.94 -18.61 5.01
C PRO A 161 7.91 -18.36 6.17
N LEU A 162 7.99 -17.10 6.60
CA LEU A 162 8.75 -16.69 7.78
C LEU A 162 7.88 -16.87 9.02
N THR A 163 8.36 -17.67 9.97
CA THR A 163 7.62 -18.05 11.18
C THR A 163 8.12 -17.37 12.45
N ALA A 164 9.10 -16.48 12.33
CA ALA A 164 9.71 -15.77 13.45
C ALA A 164 9.54 -14.25 13.31
N GLY A 165 9.53 -13.56 14.45
CA GLY A 165 9.28 -12.12 14.55
C GLY A 165 7.93 -11.82 15.22
N THR A 166 7.82 -10.63 15.80
CA THR A 166 6.57 -10.17 16.44
C THR A 166 5.63 -9.63 15.36
N PRO A 167 4.43 -10.20 15.16
CA PRO A 167 3.47 -9.73 14.17
C PRO A 167 2.89 -8.36 14.55
N LEU A 168 2.42 -7.61 13.55
CA LEU A 168 1.55 -6.46 13.72
C LEU A 168 0.09 -6.91 13.65
N ARG A 169 -0.74 -6.45 14.57
CA ARG A 169 -2.18 -6.68 14.57
C ARG A 169 -2.94 -5.37 14.69
N ARG A 170 -4.07 -5.29 13.99
CA ARG A 170 -5.10 -4.27 14.23
C ARG A 170 -6.28 -4.95 14.88
N ALA A 171 -6.79 -4.38 15.96
CA ALA A 171 -8.01 -4.85 16.59
C ALA A 171 -8.89 -3.66 16.96
N ILE A 172 -10.18 -3.78 16.64
CA ILE A 172 -11.19 -2.77 16.92
C ILE A 172 -12.34 -3.49 17.61
N GLY A 173 -12.76 -3.01 18.77
CA GLY A 173 -13.81 -3.66 19.53
C GLY A 173 -14.06 -3.01 20.87
N ARG A 174 -15.04 -3.53 21.61
CA ARG A 174 -15.25 -3.13 23.01
C ARG A 174 -14.17 -3.78 23.88
N TRP A 175 -13.87 -3.15 25.01
CA TRP A 175 -12.82 -3.62 25.92
C TRP A 175 -12.97 -5.09 26.30
N VAL A 176 -14.20 -5.54 26.61
CA VAL A 176 -14.49 -6.93 27.00
C VAL A 176 -14.06 -7.95 25.95
N ASP A 177 -14.22 -7.62 24.67
CA ASP A 177 -13.87 -8.53 23.57
C ASP A 177 -12.37 -8.53 23.32
N LEU A 178 -11.74 -7.35 23.39
CA LEU A 178 -10.30 -7.20 23.16
C LEU A 178 -9.48 -7.81 24.29
N ASP A 179 -9.87 -7.62 25.55
CA ASP A 179 -9.19 -8.17 26.73
C ASP A 179 -9.18 -9.71 26.74
N ALA A 180 -10.24 -10.32 26.19
CA ALA A 180 -10.41 -11.76 26.07
C ALA A 180 -9.70 -12.38 24.84
N ASP A 181 -9.10 -11.57 23.97
CA ASP A 181 -8.38 -12.06 22.79
C ASP A 181 -6.89 -12.31 23.09
N ASP A 182 -6.59 -13.53 23.51
CA ASP A 182 -5.21 -14.00 23.74
C ASP A 182 -4.32 -13.87 22.48
N GLY A 183 -4.90 -13.75 21.28
CA GLY A 183 -4.19 -13.54 20.02
C GLY A 183 -3.49 -12.18 19.91
N LEU A 184 -3.74 -11.27 20.85
CA LEU A 184 -3.14 -9.93 20.92
C LEU A 184 -1.91 -9.87 21.84
N ASP A 185 -1.65 -10.89 22.65
CA ASP A 185 -0.61 -10.84 23.70
C ASP A 185 0.81 -10.77 23.13
N ASP A 186 1.07 -11.51 22.05
CA ASP A 186 2.39 -11.63 21.42
C ASP A 186 2.49 -10.81 20.11
N ALA A 187 1.93 -9.61 20.09
CA ALA A 187 1.89 -8.76 18.91
C ALA A 187 2.16 -7.27 19.23
N TRP A 188 2.63 -6.54 18.22
CA TRP A 188 2.55 -5.09 18.21
C TRP A 188 1.17 -4.68 17.75
N LEU A 189 0.51 -3.79 18.48
CA LEU A 189 -0.92 -3.52 18.30
C LEU A 189 -1.22 -2.08 17.91
N ASP A 190 -2.13 -1.92 16.96
CA ASP A 190 -2.93 -0.72 16.72
C ASP A 190 -4.34 -1.03 17.20
N LEU A 191 -4.61 -0.67 18.46
CA LEU A 191 -5.87 -0.94 19.15
C LEU A 191 -6.79 0.26 19.07
N THR A 192 -8.03 -0.01 18.68
CA THR A 192 -9.13 0.95 18.80
C THR A 192 -10.19 0.39 19.73
N ILE A 193 -10.36 1.02 20.89
CA ILE A 193 -11.37 0.61 21.87
C ILE A 193 -12.63 1.42 21.64
N VAL A 194 -13.74 0.73 21.45
CA VAL A 194 -15.06 1.33 21.25
C VAL A 194 -15.74 1.49 22.60
N THR A 195 -16.08 2.73 22.96
CA THR A 195 -16.70 3.08 24.26
C THR A 195 -17.83 4.08 24.08
N ASP A 196 -18.86 4.01 24.92
CA ASP A 196 -20.00 4.94 24.84
C ASP A 196 -19.74 6.30 25.52
N ALA A 197 -18.68 6.41 26.33
CA ALA A 197 -18.29 7.61 27.04
C ALA A 197 -16.76 7.74 27.13
N PRO A 198 -16.20 8.95 27.28
CA PRO A 198 -14.76 9.13 27.42
C PRO A 198 -14.18 8.32 28.59
N PRO A 199 -13.14 7.50 28.36
CA PRO A 199 -12.57 6.69 29.43
C PRO A 199 -11.82 7.55 30.43
N LEU A 200 -11.82 7.09 31.68
CA LEU A 200 -11.02 7.67 32.74
C LEU A 200 -9.54 7.37 32.51
N PRO A 201 -8.62 8.22 32.99
CA PRO A 201 -7.18 7.97 32.87
C PRO A 201 -6.73 6.60 33.40
N ALA A 202 -7.32 6.15 34.51
CA ALA A 202 -7.02 4.85 35.10
C ALA A 202 -7.42 3.66 34.19
N GLU A 203 -8.49 3.80 33.40
CA GLU A 203 -8.90 2.78 32.43
C GLU A 203 -7.87 2.69 31.30
N VAL A 204 -7.46 3.84 30.75
CA VAL A 204 -6.42 3.91 29.71
C VAL A 204 -5.09 3.32 30.19
N GLU A 205 -4.70 3.60 31.45
CA GLU A 205 -3.52 3.00 32.08
C GLU A 205 -3.65 1.48 32.18
N SER A 206 -4.82 0.97 32.59
CA SER A 206 -5.08 -0.47 32.67
C SER A 206 -4.99 -1.16 31.30
N TRP A 207 -5.50 -0.51 30.24
CA TRP A 207 -5.43 -1.03 28.88
C TRP A 207 -3.99 -1.15 28.37
N ARG A 208 -3.16 -0.13 28.65
CA ARG A 208 -1.73 -0.16 28.30
C ARG A 208 -0.95 -1.20 29.12
N ALA A 209 -1.34 -1.41 30.38
CA ALA A 209 -0.72 -2.43 31.23
C ALA A 209 -1.06 -3.85 30.75
N ARG A 210 -2.30 -4.09 30.29
CA ARG A 210 -2.75 -5.36 29.73
C ARG A 210 -2.07 -5.67 28.38
N PHE A 211 -1.90 -4.66 27.54
CA PHE A 211 -1.29 -4.79 26.22
C PHE A 211 0.00 -3.97 26.10
N PRO A 212 1.13 -4.46 26.65
CA PRO A 212 2.41 -3.76 26.56
C PRO A 212 2.89 -3.58 25.11
N GLY A 213 2.41 -4.42 24.18
CA GLY A 213 2.65 -4.31 22.74
C GLY A 213 1.82 -3.23 22.02
N ALA A 214 0.94 -2.49 22.71
CA ALA A 214 0.12 -1.44 22.10
C ALA A 214 0.96 -0.21 21.69
N VAL A 215 1.35 -0.18 20.41
CA VAL A 215 2.07 0.95 19.78
C VAL A 215 1.12 2.13 19.59
N LYS A 216 -0.12 1.84 19.18
CA LYS A 216 -1.19 2.82 19.03
C LYS A 216 -2.42 2.36 19.82
N LEU A 217 -2.98 3.29 20.57
CA LEU A 217 -4.19 3.10 21.35
C LEU A 217 -5.11 4.29 21.07
N SER A 218 -6.22 4.02 20.39
CA SER A 218 -7.25 4.97 20.03
C SER A 218 -8.56 4.61 20.73
N VAL A 219 -9.41 5.60 20.92
CA VAL A 219 -10.78 5.41 21.42
C VAL A 219 -11.73 5.90 20.35
N GLU A 220 -12.68 5.04 19.99
CA GLU A 220 -13.78 5.40 19.11
C GLU A 220 -15.08 5.41 19.90
N TYR A 221 -15.88 6.44 19.67
CA TYR A 221 -17.23 6.51 20.20
C TYR A 221 -18.17 6.07 19.10
N PRO A 222 -19.12 5.16 19.37
CA PRO A 222 -20.23 4.93 18.45
C PRO A 222 -20.92 6.28 18.23
N ARG A 223 -20.63 6.92 17.10
CA ARG A 223 -21.53 7.95 16.62
C ARG A 223 -22.80 7.22 16.26
N ALA A 224 -23.94 7.65 16.80
CA ALA A 224 -25.19 7.46 16.06
C ALA A 224 -24.86 7.89 14.63
N GLU A 225 -25.11 7.01 13.66
CA GLU A 225 -24.85 7.30 12.25
C GLU A 225 -25.21 8.76 12.03
N ALA A 226 -24.19 9.60 11.77
CA ALA A 226 -24.49 10.94 11.31
C ALA A 226 -25.40 10.68 10.12
N GLU A 227 -26.66 11.08 10.26
CA GLU A 227 -27.71 10.89 9.27
C GLU A 227 -27.05 11.07 7.91
N GLU A 228 -27.23 10.05 7.06
CA GLU A 228 -26.79 10.01 5.67
C GLU A 228 -26.38 11.40 5.21
N ARG A 229 -25.08 11.62 4.94
CA ARG A 229 -24.64 12.88 4.32
C ARG A 229 -25.60 13.17 3.17
N HIS A 230 -26.55 14.08 3.40
CA HIS A 230 -27.63 14.26 2.47
C HIS A 230 -26.99 14.62 1.14
N ARG A 231 -27.41 13.94 0.08
CA ARG A 231 -26.89 14.18 -1.26
C ARG A 231 -27.06 15.69 -1.56
N VAL A 232 -25.95 16.40 -1.63
CA VAL A 232 -25.91 17.87 -1.81
C VAL A 232 -26.24 18.27 -3.26
N GLU A 233 -26.21 17.30 -4.20
CA GLU A 233 -26.62 17.54 -5.59
C GLU A 233 -28.10 17.96 -5.68
N GLY A 234 -28.34 19.19 -6.14
CA GLY A 234 -29.68 19.72 -6.42
C GLY A 234 -30.41 20.32 -5.21
N ARG A 235 -29.70 20.56 -4.10
CA ARG A 235 -30.23 21.26 -2.93
C ARG A 235 -29.70 22.68 -2.84
N GLU A 236 -30.57 23.62 -2.51
CA GLU A 236 -30.21 25.03 -2.35
C GLU A 236 -29.51 25.27 -1.00
N ILE A 237 -28.56 26.20 -0.98
CA ILE A 237 -27.75 26.54 0.19
C ILE A 237 -28.61 26.86 1.44
N PRO A 238 -29.72 27.61 1.33
CA PRO A 238 -30.56 27.91 2.49
C PRO A 238 -31.19 26.67 3.14
N ASP A 239 -31.55 25.65 2.34
CA ASP A 239 -32.16 24.43 2.86
C ASP A 239 -31.12 23.55 3.57
N LEU A 240 -29.88 23.54 3.08
CA LEU A 240 -28.76 22.87 3.74
C LEU A 240 -28.38 23.57 5.06
N TYR A 241 -28.44 24.90 5.07
CA TYR A 241 -28.17 25.69 6.27
C TYR A 241 -29.26 25.51 7.32
N ALA A 242 -30.53 25.43 6.91
CA ALA A 242 -31.65 25.16 7.80
C ALA A 242 -31.49 23.83 8.56
N GLU A 243 -31.17 22.77 7.83
CA GLU A 243 -30.94 21.44 8.38
C GLU A 243 -29.72 21.41 9.32
N TYR A 244 -28.63 22.08 8.94
CA TYR A 244 -27.48 22.26 9.82
C TYR A 244 -27.86 22.99 11.12
N HIS A 245 -28.59 24.11 11.02
CA HIS A 245 -29.00 24.89 12.18
C HIS A 245 -29.89 24.05 13.13
N GLU A 246 -30.84 23.29 12.59
CA GLU A 246 -31.69 22.41 13.38
C GLU A 246 -30.88 21.34 14.11
N SER A 247 -29.90 20.73 13.43
CA SER A 247 -29.04 19.69 14.02
C SER A 247 -28.10 20.20 15.14
N VAL A 248 -27.68 21.47 15.11
CA VAL A 248 -26.69 22.05 16.04
C VAL A 248 -27.33 22.95 17.10
N HIS A 249 -28.38 23.66 16.75
CA HIS A 249 -28.99 24.73 17.53
C HIS A 249 -30.49 24.52 17.82
N GLY A 250 -31.14 23.53 17.20
CA GLY A 250 -32.58 23.30 17.28
C GLY A 250 -33.39 24.21 16.35
N ASP A 251 -34.71 24.28 16.59
CA ASP A 251 -35.66 25.01 15.75
C ASP A 251 -35.16 26.40 15.35
N MET A 252 -35.19 26.65 14.05
CA MET A 252 -34.81 27.92 13.47
C MET A 252 -36.04 28.81 13.31
N ASP A 253 -35.88 30.10 13.59
CA ASP A 253 -36.91 31.11 13.39
C ASP A 253 -37.13 31.43 11.90
N ASP A 254 -38.38 31.59 11.50
CA ASP A 254 -38.78 31.81 10.10
C ASP A 254 -38.19 33.13 9.52
N ASP A 255 -38.03 34.17 10.34
CA ASP A 255 -37.45 35.45 9.91
C ASP A 255 -35.94 35.31 9.66
N TYR A 256 -35.27 34.43 10.41
CA TYR A 256 -33.84 34.14 10.22
C TYR A 256 -33.59 33.34 8.93
N LEU A 257 -34.45 32.36 8.63
CA LEU A 257 -34.37 31.60 7.37
C LEU A 257 -34.64 32.49 6.15
N ALA A 258 -35.55 33.45 6.26
CA ALA A 258 -35.81 34.42 5.20
C ALA A 258 -34.56 35.26 4.89
N LEU A 259 -33.83 35.72 5.92
CA LEU A 259 -32.58 36.45 5.76
C LEU A 259 -31.48 35.60 5.11
N VAL A 260 -31.36 34.33 5.49
CA VAL A 260 -30.38 33.42 4.89
C VAL A 260 -30.64 33.21 3.39
N ARG A 261 -31.92 33.15 2.99
CA ARG A 261 -32.32 33.07 1.57
C ARG A 261 -31.94 34.34 0.80
N GLU A 262 -32.24 35.51 1.35
CA GLU A 262 -31.88 36.80 0.74
C GLU A 262 -30.38 36.93 0.50
N VAL A 263 -29.56 36.58 1.50
CA VAL A 263 -28.09 36.62 1.37
C VAL A 263 -27.56 35.60 0.36
N ALA A 264 -28.18 34.42 0.28
CA ALA A 264 -27.78 33.40 -0.68
C ALA A 264 -28.09 33.83 -2.13
N ASP A 265 -29.24 34.46 -2.35
CA ASP A 265 -29.62 35.00 -3.66
C ASP A 265 -28.65 36.11 -4.09
N GLU A 266 -28.34 37.08 -3.21
CA GLU A 266 -27.35 38.14 -3.47
C GLU A 266 -25.95 37.61 -3.81
N ALA A 267 -25.55 36.48 -3.22
CA ALA A 267 -24.23 35.89 -3.45
C ALA A 267 -24.13 35.11 -4.78
N THR A 268 -25.26 34.87 -5.47
CA THR A 268 -25.33 34.12 -6.72
C THR A 268 -25.67 34.97 -7.95
N GLU A 269 -25.97 36.26 -7.77
CA GLU A 269 -26.00 37.29 -8.82
C GLU A 269 -24.60 37.80 -9.21
#